data_AF-A0A0T1T3M0-F1
#
_entry.id   AF-A0A0T1T3M0-F1
#
_cell.length_a   1.000
_cell.length_b   1.000
_cell.length_c   1.000
_cell.angle_alpha   90.00
_cell.angle_beta   90.00
_cell.angle_gamma   90.00
#
_symmetry.space_group_name_H-M   'P 1'
#
loop_
_entity.id
_entity.type
_entity.pdbx_description
1 polymer ?
#
loop_
_entity_poly.entity_id
_entity_poly.type
_entity_poly.pdbx_seq_one_letter_code
_entity_poly.pdbx_strand_id
1 'polypeptide(L)'
;MTAGDVGGTDVSRILEHALLRIDQDIAQVSADLQEAHHYIYSRFVQRPEASGWPQFLDESGPPTATGTACVASSLIRMGVKRQDVHLIEATDLLCSEQCADGGWSKPGFADHLSLTLVTCLSLHALAALGLFSGHPVVDEGLMWLSRAQNDDGGWGCLASDDLSDVTATAYALRALDMSHASASPLRQVRERGADWLVRQQNDDGGWGIRHGERSTAAHTSHAVEGMQAAHMPWACAAALDEAKEWLLTTLPQAPLVPWIEHYQLPASIASGLPRRLHSARLRWTHLPAERSLIALLGLGVDVHHPTVRRLVDDLAQRHEKELCWQVPGVPAVSASWAVLEAVNALSRYLDAVEASRWRTVCQVLTVSVVPRIAELEKAQEELRLRTDALATPPADKGRRAWKTLLSPRVLAIELTAVALGGGLVATLGTVSGADTEALVLAGAAWIVAIPLFVMAARRG
;
A
#
# COMPACT_ATOMS: atom_id res chain seq x y z
N MET A 1 -16.08 -49.99 -20.46
CA MET A 1 -16.50 -48.74 -21.12
C MET A 1 -17.27 -47.93 -20.08
N THR A 2 -16.57 -47.29 -19.15
CA THR A 2 -16.12 -45.87 -19.20
C THR A 2 -17.30 -44.89 -19.14
N ALA A 3 -17.84 -44.70 -17.93
CA ALA A 3 -18.39 -43.41 -17.54
C ALA A 3 -17.20 -42.57 -17.06
N GLY A 4 -16.73 -41.71 -17.96
CA GLY A 4 -15.50 -40.96 -17.82
C GLY A 4 -15.53 -39.98 -16.66
N ASP A 5 -14.61 -40.22 -15.75
CA ASP A 5 -13.74 -39.33 -14.99
C ASP A 5 -13.33 -38.03 -15.74
N VAL A 6 -14.29 -37.19 -16.13
CA VAL A 6 -14.04 -35.92 -16.82
C VAL A 6 -14.58 -34.76 -15.98
N GLY A 7 -13.65 -33.99 -15.39
CA GLY A 7 -13.88 -32.57 -15.12
C GLY A 7 -13.82 -32.10 -13.67
N GLY A 8 -13.56 -32.98 -12.70
CA GLY A 8 -13.29 -32.58 -11.32
C GLY A 8 -11.81 -32.24 -11.13
N THR A 9 -11.28 -31.22 -11.81
CA THR A 9 -10.00 -30.66 -11.38
C THR A 9 -10.24 -30.13 -9.97
N ASP A 10 -9.62 -30.78 -8.99
CA ASP A 10 -9.88 -30.60 -7.56
C ASP A 10 -9.67 -29.13 -7.18
N VAL A 11 -10.77 -28.41 -7.10
CA VAL A 11 -10.83 -26.98 -6.80
C VAL A 11 -10.08 -26.70 -5.49
N SER A 12 -10.13 -27.65 -4.55
CA SER A 12 -9.34 -27.63 -3.31
C SER A 12 -7.85 -27.59 -3.61
N ARG A 13 -7.36 -28.48 -4.47
CA ARG A 13 -5.93 -28.59 -4.80
C ARG A 13 -5.37 -27.38 -5.57
N ILE A 14 -6.18 -26.76 -6.42
CA ILE A 14 -5.81 -25.52 -7.14
C ILE A 14 -5.75 -24.34 -6.15
N LEU A 15 -6.77 -24.23 -5.30
CA LEU A 15 -6.82 -23.21 -4.25
C LEU A 15 -5.65 -23.38 -3.27
N GLU A 16 -5.38 -24.60 -2.81
CA GLU A 16 -4.27 -24.93 -1.92
C GLU A 16 -2.91 -24.53 -2.51
N HIS A 17 -2.65 -24.84 -3.79
CA HIS A 17 -1.39 -24.44 -4.42
C HIS A 17 -1.24 -22.93 -4.57
N ALA A 18 -2.32 -22.23 -4.94
CA ALA A 18 -2.31 -20.78 -5.09
C ALA A 18 -2.11 -20.08 -3.73
N LEU A 19 -2.83 -20.52 -2.70
CA LEU A 19 -2.74 -19.99 -1.35
C LEU A 19 -1.40 -20.30 -0.69
N LEU A 20 -0.81 -21.48 -0.92
CA LEU A 20 0.49 -21.84 -0.36
C LEU A 20 1.60 -20.86 -0.77
N ARG A 21 1.61 -20.43 -2.04
CA ARG A 21 2.60 -19.45 -2.51
C ARG A 21 2.37 -18.07 -1.89
N ILE A 22 1.11 -17.66 -1.77
CA ILE A 22 0.74 -16.41 -1.11
C ILE A 22 1.17 -16.44 0.37
N ASP A 23 0.91 -17.54 1.07
CA ASP A 23 1.27 -17.69 2.49
C ASP A 23 2.79 -17.68 2.70
N GLN A 24 3.57 -18.25 1.78
CA GLN A 24 5.04 -18.19 1.80
C GLN A 24 5.56 -16.75 1.63
N ASP A 25 5.01 -16.00 0.68
CA ASP A 25 5.40 -14.61 0.46
C ASP A 25 5.06 -13.73 1.68
N ILE A 26 3.86 -13.92 2.25
CA ILE A 26 3.44 -13.22 3.48
C ILE A 26 4.41 -13.54 4.62
N ALA A 27 4.73 -14.82 4.83
CA ALA A 27 5.60 -15.25 5.93
C ALA A 27 7.01 -14.66 5.81
N GLN A 28 7.61 -14.71 4.61
CA GLN A 28 8.96 -14.18 4.39
C GLN A 28 9.01 -12.67 4.62
N VAL A 29 8.14 -11.91 3.94
CA VAL A 29 8.17 -10.44 4.02
C VAL A 29 7.81 -9.96 5.42
N SER A 30 6.89 -10.63 6.11
CA SER A 30 6.56 -10.30 7.51
C SER A 30 7.73 -10.54 8.45
N ALA A 31 8.52 -11.60 8.23
CA ALA A 31 9.72 -11.87 9.03
C ALA A 31 10.78 -10.77 8.84
N ASP A 32 11.02 -10.34 7.60
CA ASP A 32 11.96 -9.26 7.30
C ASP A 32 11.54 -7.94 7.96
N LEU A 33 10.24 -7.59 7.88
CA LEU A 33 9.71 -6.40 8.56
C LEU A 33 9.81 -6.50 10.10
N GLN A 34 9.55 -7.68 10.67
CA GLN A 34 9.65 -7.88 12.12
C GLN A 34 11.10 -7.73 12.61
N GLU A 35 12.06 -8.22 11.85
CA GLU A 35 13.48 -8.06 12.15
C GLU A 35 13.91 -6.59 12.06
N ALA A 36 13.48 -5.88 11.00
CA ALA A 36 13.76 -4.46 10.87
C ALA A 36 13.18 -3.65 12.03
N HIS A 37 11.94 -3.95 12.44
CA HIS A 37 11.34 -3.37 13.65
C HIS A 37 12.22 -3.62 14.89
N HIS A 38 12.64 -4.86 15.12
CA HIS A 38 13.48 -5.19 16.28
C HIS A 38 14.80 -4.41 16.28
N TYR A 39 15.48 -4.33 15.13
CA TYR A 39 16.73 -3.59 14.99
C TYR A 39 16.54 -2.11 15.31
N ILE A 40 15.58 -1.43 14.67
CA ILE A 40 15.31 0.00 14.85
C ILE A 40 14.97 0.30 16.32
N TYR A 41 14.06 -0.49 16.90
CA TYR A 41 13.57 -0.27 18.24
C TYR A 41 14.67 -0.50 19.28
N SER A 42 15.49 -1.54 19.12
CA SER A 42 16.59 -1.85 20.05
C SER A 42 17.62 -0.72 20.13
N ARG A 43 17.94 -0.07 19.00
CA ARG A 43 18.89 1.05 18.93
C ARG A 43 18.34 2.31 19.58
N PHE A 44 17.04 2.53 19.49
CA PHE A 44 16.40 3.67 20.15
C PHE A 44 16.34 3.49 21.67
N VAL A 45 15.93 2.31 22.13
CA VAL A 45 15.86 2.00 23.58
C VAL A 45 17.23 2.14 24.25
N GLN A 46 18.32 1.89 23.52
CA GLN A 46 19.69 2.13 24.02
C GLN A 46 20.05 3.62 24.18
N ARG A 47 19.17 4.55 23.75
CA ARG A 47 19.32 6.00 23.87
C ARG A 47 18.10 6.62 24.56
N PRO A 48 17.86 6.34 25.86
CA PRO A 48 16.66 6.81 26.57
C PRO A 48 16.56 8.34 26.68
N GLU A 49 17.65 9.07 26.44
CA GLU A 49 17.71 10.53 26.47
C GLU A 49 17.40 11.17 25.09
N ALA A 50 17.26 10.39 24.02
CA ALA A 50 17.10 10.90 22.65
C ALA A 50 15.64 10.90 22.23
N SER A 51 15.08 12.07 21.87
CA SER A 51 13.69 12.22 21.40
C SER A 51 13.51 11.99 19.89
N GLY A 52 14.28 11.08 19.27
CA GLY A 52 14.18 10.81 17.82
C GLY A 52 15.36 10.02 17.26
N TRP A 53 15.47 9.94 15.93
CA TRP A 53 16.47 9.10 15.26
C TRP A 53 17.47 9.89 14.41
N PRO A 54 18.74 9.47 14.39
CA PRO A 54 19.74 10.02 13.46
C PRO A 54 19.44 9.57 12.03
N GLN A 55 20.05 10.26 11.06
CA GLN A 55 19.90 9.91 9.65
C GLN A 55 20.47 8.50 9.34
N PHE A 56 21.55 8.11 10.00
CA PHE A 56 22.14 6.78 9.93
C PHE A 56 22.07 6.13 11.32
N LEU A 57 21.42 4.97 11.41
CA LEU A 57 21.03 4.35 12.68
C LEU A 57 22.22 3.84 13.50
N ASP A 58 23.35 3.60 12.85
CA ASP A 58 24.59 3.18 13.51
C ASP A 58 25.39 4.34 14.10
N GLU A 59 25.09 5.59 13.73
CA GLU A 59 25.84 6.74 14.19
C GLU A 59 25.38 7.20 15.57
N SER A 60 26.33 7.56 16.44
CA SER A 60 26.08 8.17 17.77
C SER A 60 25.64 9.64 17.72
N GLY A 61 25.33 10.17 16.53
CA GLY A 61 24.92 11.55 16.34
C GLY A 61 23.55 11.87 16.95
N PRO A 62 23.21 13.17 17.10
CA PRO A 62 21.92 13.59 17.58
C PRO A 62 20.80 13.18 16.61
N PRO A 63 19.54 13.13 17.08
CA PRO A 63 18.40 12.95 16.20
C PRO A 63 18.30 14.07 15.18
N THR A 64 17.64 13.79 14.06
CA THR A 64 17.51 14.72 12.94
C THR A 64 16.08 14.67 12.41
N ALA A 65 15.62 15.75 11.77
CA ALA A 65 14.29 15.74 11.13
C ALA A 65 14.16 14.60 10.11
N THR A 66 15.15 14.41 9.23
CA THR A 66 15.13 13.32 8.22
C THR A 66 15.12 11.93 8.87
N GLY A 67 16.04 11.66 9.81
CA GLY A 67 16.12 10.36 10.47
C GLY A 67 14.85 10.03 11.23
N THR A 68 14.34 11.01 11.98
CA THR A 68 13.12 10.87 12.77
C THR A 68 11.89 10.65 11.90
N ALA A 69 11.75 11.44 10.84
CA ALA A 69 10.64 11.30 9.89
C ALA A 69 10.62 9.91 9.23
N CYS A 70 11.78 9.44 8.76
CA CYS A 70 11.91 8.14 8.11
C CYS A 70 11.60 6.99 9.07
N VAL A 71 12.16 7.02 10.28
CA VAL A 71 11.96 5.94 11.25
C VAL A 71 10.54 5.92 11.80
N ALA A 72 9.99 7.07 12.21
CA ALA A 72 8.63 7.15 12.73
C ALA A 72 7.61 6.62 11.70
N SER A 73 7.76 7.01 10.42
CA SER A 73 6.93 6.51 9.33
C SER A 73 7.08 5.00 9.14
N SER A 74 8.30 4.47 9.25
CA SER A 74 8.57 3.03 9.15
C SER A 74 7.91 2.25 10.28
N LEU A 75 8.04 2.71 11.53
CA LEU A 75 7.47 2.06 12.71
C LEU A 75 5.93 2.05 12.65
N ILE A 76 5.30 3.17 12.27
CA ILE A 76 3.85 3.23 12.04
C ILE A 76 3.43 2.21 10.97
N ARG A 77 4.18 2.13 9.86
CA ARG A 77 3.89 1.20 8.77
C ARG A 77 4.01 -0.26 9.18
N MET A 78 4.94 -0.58 10.09
CA MET A 78 5.09 -1.91 10.70
C MET A 78 4.11 -2.17 11.85
N GLY A 79 3.14 -1.29 12.10
CA GLY A 79 2.06 -1.50 13.06
C GLY A 79 2.33 -1.02 14.49
N VAL A 80 3.43 -0.29 14.74
CA VAL A 80 3.64 0.38 16.02
C VAL A 80 2.55 1.42 16.23
N LYS A 81 1.94 1.41 17.41
CA LYS A 81 0.81 2.30 17.72
C LYS A 81 1.31 3.72 17.96
N ARG A 82 0.58 4.73 17.48
CA ARG A 82 0.90 6.16 17.67
C ARG A 82 1.06 6.58 19.15
N GLN A 83 0.48 5.83 20.08
CA GLN A 83 0.60 6.08 21.51
C GLN A 83 1.93 5.58 22.12
N ASP A 84 2.78 4.94 21.32
CA ASP A 84 4.14 4.59 21.72
C ASP A 84 4.91 5.85 22.11
N VAL A 85 5.58 5.81 23.26
CA VAL A 85 6.28 6.98 23.82
C VAL A 85 7.31 7.55 22.85
N HIS A 86 7.98 6.69 22.09
CA HIS A 86 9.02 7.11 21.15
C HIS A 86 8.43 7.81 19.92
N LEU A 87 7.21 7.46 19.53
CA LEU A 87 6.49 8.13 18.44
C LEU A 87 5.90 9.47 18.89
N ILE A 88 5.52 9.60 20.16
CA ILE A 88 5.14 10.89 20.76
C ILE A 88 6.36 11.82 20.78
N GLU A 89 7.49 11.35 21.30
CA GLU A 89 8.76 12.10 21.33
C GLU A 89 9.21 12.52 19.92
N ALA A 90 9.08 11.63 18.93
CA ALA A 90 9.35 11.93 17.55
C ALA A 90 8.45 13.02 16.97
N THR A 91 7.17 13.05 17.38
CA THR A 91 6.22 14.09 16.99
C THR A 91 6.68 15.45 17.53
N ASP A 92 7.03 15.50 18.82
CA ASP A 92 7.51 16.72 19.47
C ASP A 92 8.79 17.24 18.82
N LEU A 93 9.74 16.34 18.52
CA LEU A 93 10.98 16.70 17.85
C LEU A 93 10.71 17.29 16.46
N LEU A 94 9.90 16.63 15.63
CA LEU A 94 9.58 17.13 14.29
C LEU A 94 8.88 18.50 14.33
N CYS A 95 8.02 18.73 15.33
CA CYS A 95 7.40 20.04 15.52
C CYS A 95 8.42 21.11 15.94
N SER A 96 9.36 20.76 16.81
CA SER A 96 10.38 21.70 17.31
C SER A 96 11.47 22.05 16.29
N GLU A 97 11.73 21.15 15.34
CA GLU A 97 12.75 21.31 14.28
C GLU A 97 12.23 22.02 13.03
N GLN A 98 10.96 22.45 13.02
CA GLN A 98 10.42 23.26 11.92
C GLN A 98 11.16 24.60 11.87
N CYS A 99 11.69 24.95 10.70
CA CYS A 99 12.39 26.18 10.50
C CYS A 99 11.45 27.39 10.58
N ALA A 100 12.00 28.57 10.86
CA ALA A 100 11.22 29.81 10.98
C ALA A 100 10.41 30.20 9.72
N ASP A 101 10.78 29.70 8.54
CA ASP A 101 10.04 29.92 7.28
C ASP A 101 8.90 28.91 7.05
N GLY A 102 8.78 27.90 7.92
CA GLY A 102 7.79 26.82 7.87
C GLY A 102 8.30 25.50 7.29
N GLY A 103 9.49 25.47 6.67
CA GLY A 103 10.07 24.24 6.12
C GLY A 103 10.86 23.42 7.15
N TRP A 104 11.56 22.39 6.68
CA TRP A 104 12.52 21.61 7.47
C TRP A 104 13.85 21.49 6.74
N SER A 105 14.91 21.25 7.52
CA SER A 105 16.27 21.23 7.01
C SER A 105 17.09 20.01 7.45
N LYS A 106 18.29 19.88 6.86
CA LYS A 106 19.31 18.92 7.29
C LYS A 106 20.13 19.49 8.47
N PRO A 107 20.72 18.62 9.29
CA PRO A 107 21.63 19.05 10.35
C PRO A 107 22.75 19.95 9.82
N GLY A 108 23.03 21.02 10.54
CA GLY A 108 24.04 22.02 10.18
C GLY A 108 23.55 23.16 9.29
N PHE A 109 22.44 22.96 8.56
CA PHE A 109 21.76 24.04 7.83
C PHE A 109 20.75 24.77 8.72
N ALA A 110 20.02 24.05 9.58
CA ALA A 110 19.08 24.62 10.56
C ALA A 110 18.13 25.67 9.92
N ASP A 111 17.77 26.73 10.66
CA ASP A 111 16.94 27.86 10.19
C ASP A 111 17.51 28.64 8.99
N HIS A 112 18.72 28.32 8.51
CA HIS A 112 19.30 29.02 7.37
C HIS A 112 18.78 28.55 6.02
N LEU A 113 18.23 27.32 5.93
CA LEU A 113 17.88 26.75 4.64
C LEU A 113 16.90 25.58 4.72
N SER A 114 15.61 25.81 4.46
CA SER A 114 14.65 24.73 4.27
C SER A 114 14.86 23.99 2.94
N LEU A 115 14.69 22.67 2.97
CA LEU A 115 14.87 21.78 1.82
C LEU A 115 13.54 21.11 1.46
N THR A 116 13.19 21.07 0.17
CA THR A 116 11.90 20.52 -0.30
C THR A 116 11.71 19.08 0.16
N LEU A 117 12.70 18.22 -0.07
CA LEU A 117 12.60 16.79 0.29
C LEU A 117 12.46 16.59 1.80
N VAL A 118 13.20 17.35 2.62
CA VAL A 118 13.13 17.19 4.08
C VAL A 118 11.78 17.68 4.61
N THR A 119 11.30 18.80 4.09
CA THR A 119 9.95 19.32 4.40
C THR A 119 8.88 18.29 4.06
N CYS A 120 8.96 17.66 2.89
CA CYS A 120 7.99 16.64 2.48
C CYS A 120 8.06 15.40 3.38
N LEU A 121 9.25 14.90 3.71
CA LEU A 121 9.43 13.76 4.63
C LEU A 121 8.87 14.06 6.02
N SER A 122 9.15 15.26 6.57
CA SER A 122 8.60 15.68 7.86
C SER A 122 7.07 15.74 7.84
N LEU A 123 6.47 16.32 6.79
CA LEU A 123 5.01 16.37 6.63
C LEU A 123 4.39 14.97 6.51
N HIS A 124 5.02 14.05 5.77
CA HIS A 124 4.56 12.66 5.68
C HIS A 124 4.65 11.94 7.02
N ALA A 125 5.70 12.17 7.79
CA ALA A 125 5.84 11.57 9.11
C ALA A 125 4.80 12.11 10.09
N LEU A 126 4.59 13.44 10.12
CA LEU A 126 3.56 14.08 10.94
C LEU A 126 2.17 13.53 10.60
N ALA A 127 1.87 13.35 9.32
CA ALA A 127 0.66 12.68 8.86
C ALA A 127 0.53 11.23 9.36
N ALA A 128 1.60 10.43 9.24
CA ALA A 128 1.62 9.06 9.75
C ALA A 128 1.37 9.02 11.27
N LEU A 129 1.91 10.00 12.00
CA LEU A 129 1.75 10.22 13.44
C LEU A 129 0.37 10.77 13.83
N GLY A 130 -0.46 11.15 12.85
CA GLY A 130 -1.86 11.56 13.05
C GLY A 130 -2.10 13.07 13.06
N LEU A 131 -1.11 13.88 12.66
CA LEU A 131 -1.22 15.32 12.50
C LEU A 131 -1.53 15.65 11.03
N PHE A 132 -2.63 16.35 10.79
CA PHE A 132 -3.10 16.70 9.45
C PHE A 132 -3.34 18.22 9.33
N SER A 133 -3.90 18.66 8.21
CA SER A 133 -4.34 20.04 8.00
C SER A 133 -5.21 20.54 9.17
N GLY A 134 -4.98 21.76 9.61
CA GLY A 134 -5.56 22.35 10.82
C GLY A 134 -4.63 22.33 12.03
N HIS A 135 -3.53 21.56 11.98
CA HIS A 135 -2.44 21.67 12.94
C HIS A 135 -1.45 22.76 12.49
N PRO A 136 -1.08 23.75 13.33
CA PRO A 136 -0.28 24.91 12.90
C PRO A 136 1.04 24.55 12.21
N VAL A 137 1.77 23.57 12.74
CA VAL A 137 3.04 23.09 12.15
C VAL A 137 2.83 22.50 10.76
N VAL A 138 1.76 21.72 10.57
CA VAL A 138 1.46 21.08 9.28
C VAL A 138 1.02 22.14 8.28
N ASP A 139 0.15 23.07 8.68
CA ASP A 139 -0.34 24.14 7.82
C ASP A 139 0.79 25.06 7.36
N GLU A 140 1.72 25.45 8.25
CA GLU A 140 2.89 26.24 7.86
C GLU A 140 3.83 25.50 6.89
N GLY A 141 4.01 24.19 7.07
CA GLY A 141 4.80 23.37 6.13
C GLY A 141 4.15 23.26 4.75
N LEU A 142 2.83 23.07 4.71
CA LEU A 142 2.08 23.07 3.45
C LEU A 142 2.10 24.44 2.76
N MET A 143 2.02 25.53 3.54
CA MET A 143 2.15 26.89 3.03
C MET A 143 3.56 27.19 2.53
N TRP A 144 4.61 26.68 3.20
CA TRP A 144 5.97 26.76 2.69
C TRP A 144 6.09 26.08 1.33
N LEU A 145 5.55 24.86 1.16
CA LEU A 145 5.54 24.18 -0.14
C LEU A 145 4.81 24.99 -1.22
N SER A 146 3.69 25.63 -0.87
CA SER A 146 2.99 26.52 -1.79
C SER A 146 3.83 27.72 -2.22
N ARG A 147 4.60 28.31 -1.29
CA ARG A 147 5.50 29.45 -1.57
C ARG A 147 6.74 29.04 -2.36
N ALA A 148 7.21 27.81 -2.17
CA ALA A 148 8.39 27.24 -2.81
C ALA A 148 8.14 26.70 -4.23
N GLN A 149 6.89 26.68 -4.71
CA GLN A 149 6.57 26.24 -6.07
C GLN A 149 7.04 27.29 -7.09
N ASN A 150 7.75 26.83 -8.12
CA ASN A 150 8.23 27.70 -9.20
C ASN A 150 7.09 28.14 -10.13
N ASP A 151 7.35 29.16 -10.94
CA ASP A 151 6.39 29.70 -11.92
C ASP A 151 5.98 28.66 -12.98
N ASP A 152 6.86 27.71 -13.29
CA ASP A 152 6.56 26.62 -14.22
C ASP A 152 5.62 25.55 -13.62
N GLY A 153 5.41 25.56 -12.30
CA GLY A 153 4.56 24.63 -11.55
C GLY A 153 5.31 23.51 -10.85
N GLY A 154 6.61 23.33 -11.08
CA GLY A 154 7.40 22.33 -10.38
C GLY A 154 8.05 22.85 -9.10
N TRP A 155 8.87 22.00 -8.47
CA TRP A 155 9.73 22.36 -7.33
C TRP A 155 11.17 21.95 -7.60
N GLY A 156 12.10 22.73 -7.09
CA GLY A 156 13.52 22.37 -6.99
C GLY A 156 13.89 21.88 -5.59
N CYS A 157 15.19 21.73 -5.33
CA CYS A 157 15.71 21.32 -4.03
C CYS A 157 15.47 22.40 -2.96
N LEU A 158 15.58 23.67 -3.37
CA LEU A 158 15.37 24.87 -2.56
C LEU A 158 14.19 25.68 -3.09
N ALA A 159 13.54 26.46 -2.21
CA ALA A 159 12.52 27.43 -2.61
C ALA A 159 13.05 28.57 -3.51
N SER A 160 14.37 28.72 -3.61
CA SER A 160 15.03 29.74 -4.44
C SER A 160 15.63 29.17 -5.73
N ASP A 161 15.42 27.88 -6.00
CA ASP A 161 15.90 27.27 -7.25
C ASP A 161 15.00 27.67 -8.42
N ASP A 162 15.58 28.29 -9.44
CA ASP A 162 14.85 28.63 -10.67
C ASP A 162 14.46 27.40 -11.50
N LEU A 163 15.08 26.24 -11.24
CA LEU A 163 14.86 25.00 -11.98
C LEU A 163 14.14 23.98 -11.10
N SER A 164 13.03 23.47 -11.63
CA SER A 164 12.31 22.35 -11.04
C SER A 164 12.87 21.00 -11.50
N ASP A 165 12.68 19.98 -10.67
CA ASP A 165 13.04 18.59 -10.95
C ASP A 165 11.92 17.61 -10.58
N VAL A 166 11.98 16.42 -11.17
CA VAL A 166 10.96 15.37 -11.01
C VAL A 166 10.84 14.88 -9.59
N THR A 167 11.97 14.74 -8.90
CA THR A 167 12.01 14.19 -7.53
C THR A 167 11.33 15.14 -6.56
N ALA A 168 11.78 16.40 -6.51
CA ALA A 168 11.22 17.42 -5.63
C ALA A 168 9.73 17.65 -5.91
N THR A 169 9.34 17.72 -7.18
CA THR A 169 7.93 17.89 -7.58
C THR A 169 7.06 16.72 -7.12
N ALA A 170 7.52 15.48 -7.31
CA ALA A 170 6.79 14.29 -6.87
C ALA A 170 6.61 14.23 -5.35
N TYR A 171 7.67 14.55 -4.58
CA TYR A 171 7.57 14.61 -3.11
C TYR A 171 6.61 15.71 -2.66
N ALA A 172 6.66 16.90 -3.28
CA ALA A 172 5.76 18.01 -2.96
C ALA A 172 4.29 17.63 -3.20
N LEU A 173 3.96 17.02 -4.32
CA LEU A 173 2.59 16.56 -4.62
C LEU A 173 2.08 15.55 -3.58
N ARG A 174 2.92 14.59 -3.19
CA ARG A 174 2.59 13.63 -2.13
C ARG A 174 2.38 14.30 -0.79
N ALA A 175 3.13 15.33 -0.44
CA ALA A 175 2.98 16.04 0.83
C ALA A 175 1.71 16.92 0.82
N LEU A 176 1.40 17.54 -0.31
CA LEU A 176 0.20 18.36 -0.49
C LEU A 176 -1.10 17.53 -0.47
N ASP A 177 -1.04 16.23 -0.75
CA ASP A 177 -2.17 15.31 -0.60
C ASP A 177 -2.77 15.35 0.83
N MET A 178 -1.92 15.57 1.83
CA MET A 178 -2.33 15.66 3.24
C MET A 178 -3.29 16.81 3.56
N SER A 179 -3.44 17.77 2.64
CA SER A 179 -4.32 18.92 2.83
C SER A 179 -5.82 18.60 2.77
N HIS A 180 -6.21 17.40 2.28
CA HIS A 180 -7.55 16.75 2.17
C HIS A 180 -8.82 17.60 1.89
N ALA A 181 -8.74 18.92 1.80
CA ALA A 181 -9.84 19.83 1.56
C ALA A 181 -9.90 20.15 0.06
N SER A 182 -10.96 19.68 -0.59
CA SER A 182 -11.25 19.95 -2.00
C SER A 182 -11.41 21.45 -2.33
N ALA A 183 -11.59 22.29 -1.30
CA ALA A 183 -11.72 23.74 -1.38
C ALA A 183 -10.45 24.51 -0.93
N SER A 184 -9.32 23.82 -0.72
CA SER A 184 -8.08 24.47 -0.27
C SER A 184 -7.41 25.27 -1.41
N PRO A 185 -6.82 26.45 -1.13
CA PRO A 185 -5.92 27.15 -2.05
C PRO A 185 -4.79 26.26 -2.61
N LEU A 186 -4.42 25.21 -1.86
CA LEU A 186 -3.41 24.22 -2.25
C LEU A 186 -3.87 23.31 -3.39
N ARG A 187 -5.14 23.33 -3.77
CA ARG A 187 -5.63 22.61 -4.94
C ARG A 187 -4.92 23.07 -6.21
N GLN A 188 -4.88 24.38 -6.47
CA GLN A 188 -4.24 24.90 -7.68
C GLN A 188 -2.73 24.61 -7.70
N VAL A 189 -2.09 24.64 -6.53
CA VAL A 189 -0.68 24.28 -6.36
C VAL A 189 -0.44 22.82 -6.80
N ARG A 190 -1.29 21.88 -6.37
CA ARG A 190 -1.23 20.48 -6.81
C ARG A 190 -1.48 20.32 -8.30
N GLU A 191 -2.49 21.01 -8.84
CA GLU A 191 -2.85 20.93 -10.26
C GLU A 191 -1.66 21.35 -11.15
N ARG A 192 -1.02 22.49 -10.84
CA ARG A 192 0.19 22.95 -11.55
C ARG A 192 1.35 21.97 -11.47
N GLY A 193 1.54 21.31 -10.33
CA GLY A 193 2.58 20.30 -10.15
C GLY A 193 2.35 19.04 -10.98
N ALA A 194 1.09 18.57 -11.04
CA ALA A 194 0.71 17.45 -11.89
C ALA A 194 0.90 17.77 -13.37
N ASP A 195 0.43 18.95 -13.81
CA ASP A 195 0.61 19.44 -15.18
C ASP A 195 2.09 19.61 -15.54
N TRP A 196 2.94 19.98 -14.57
CA TRP A 196 4.38 20.00 -14.77
C TRP A 196 4.94 18.60 -14.99
N LEU A 197 4.62 17.61 -14.14
CA LEU A 197 5.10 16.23 -14.31
C LEU A 197 4.70 15.63 -15.66
N VAL A 198 3.45 15.84 -16.09
CA VAL A 198 2.98 15.39 -17.42
C VAL A 198 3.80 16.02 -18.54
N ARG A 199 4.10 17.32 -18.48
CA ARG A 199 4.96 18.00 -19.48
C ARG A 199 6.43 17.58 -19.44
N GLN A 200 6.89 17.01 -18.33
CA GLN A 200 8.28 16.57 -18.18
C GLN A 200 8.53 15.13 -18.66
N GLN A 201 7.48 14.40 -19.04
CA GLN A 201 7.64 13.06 -19.59
C GLN A 201 8.47 13.12 -20.88
N ASN A 202 9.34 12.13 -21.07
CA ASN A 202 10.10 11.95 -22.30
C ASN A 202 9.26 11.18 -23.33
N ASP A 203 9.65 11.26 -24.61
CA ASP A 203 8.98 10.53 -25.71
C ASP A 203 8.99 9.00 -25.54
N ASP A 204 9.87 8.46 -24.68
CA ASP A 204 9.89 7.03 -24.36
C ASP A 204 8.87 6.63 -23.29
N GLY A 205 8.15 7.58 -22.70
CA GLY A 205 7.19 7.35 -21.62
C GLY A 205 7.81 7.36 -20.22
N GLY A 206 9.13 7.55 -20.09
CA GLY A 206 9.83 7.64 -18.81
C GLY A 206 10.18 9.08 -18.40
N TRP A 207 10.82 9.23 -17.24
CA TRP A 207 11.32 10.50 -16.71
C TRP A 207 12.79 10.40 -16.33
N GLY A 208 13.56 11.45 -16.65
CA GLY A 208 14.86 11.74 -16.04
C GLY A 208 14.72 12.72 -14.88
N ILE A 209 15.80 13.41 -14.50
CA ILE A 209 15.72 14.53 -13.53
C ILE A 209 14.80 15.62 -14.07
N ARG A 210 14.87 15.88 -15.38
CA ARG A 210 14.08 16.82 -16.17
C ARG A 210 13.83 16.25 -17.58
N HIS A 211 12.94 16.90 -18.33
CA HIS A 211 12.68 16.57 -19.72
C HIS A 211 13.96 16.59 -20.58
N GLY A 212 14.10 15.60 -21.46
CA GLY A 212 15.24 15.41 -22.35
C GLY A 212 16.45 14.74 -21.70
N GLU A 213 16.50 14.63 -20.37
CA GLU A 213 17.49 13.81 -19.68
C GLU A 213 17.08 12.33 -19.72
N ARG A 214 18.06 11.41 -19.64
CA ARG A 214 17.81 9.97 -19.77
C ARG A 214 16.81 9.48 -18.72
N SER A 215 15.78 8.77 -19.19
CA SER A 215 14.78 8.14 -18.32
C SER A 215 15.40 7.12 -17.36
N THR A 216 15.00 7.15 -16.08
CA THR A 216 15.45 6.20 -15.06
C THR A 216 14.27 5.62 -14.28
N ALA A 217 14.43 4.39 -13.79
CA ALA A 217 13.41 3.73 -12.99
C ALA A 217 12.99 4.52 -11.75
N ALA A 218 13.94 5.18 -11.08
CA ALA A 218 13.64 5.98 -9.90
C ALA A 218 12.81 7.23 -10.21
N HIS A 219 13.22 8.04 -11.20
CA HIS A 219 12.49 9.27 -11.55
C HIS A 219 11.12 8.96 -12.15
N THR A 220 11.01 7.97 -13.05
CA THR A 220 9.72 7.50 -13.58
C THR A 220 8.79 7.07 -12.45
N SER A 221 9.31 6.33 -11.46
CA SER A 221 8.52 5.89 -10.30
C SER A 221 8.09 7.06 -9.41
N HIS A 222 8.98 8.03 -9.17
CA HIS A 222 8.63 9.26 -8.45
C HIS A 222 7.52 10.04 -9.17
N ALA A 223 7.64 10.22 -10.49
CA ALA A 223 6.61 10.89 -11.29
C ALA A 223 5.26 10.18 -11.18
N VAL A 224 5.24 8.85 -11.27
CA VAL A 224 4.02 8.03 -11.06
C VAL A 224 3.40 8.32 -9.69
N GLU A 225 4.17 8.21 -8.61
CA GLU A 225 3.64 8.42 -7.26
C GLU A 225 3.15 9.87 -7.04
N GLY A 226 3.86 10.86 -7.60
CA GLY A 226 3.47 12.26 -7.56
C GLY A 226 2.14 12.52 -8.28
N MET A 227 1.99 11.99 -9.50
CA MET A 227 0.77 12.10 -10.28
C MET A 227 -0.43 11.40 -9.63
N GLN A 228 -0.20 10.25 -8.99
CA GLN A 228 -1.25 9.54 -8.24
C GLN A 228 -1.73 10.33 -7.02
N ALA A 229 -0.83 11.02 -6.32
CA ALA A 229 -1.15 11.84 -5.16
C ALA A 229 -1.86 13.17 -5.52
N ALA A 230 -1.79 13.60 -6.79
CA ALA A 230 -2.41 14.85 -7.22
C ALA A 230 -3.95 14.79 -7.29
N HIS A 231 -4.56 13.59 -7.25
CA HIS A 231 -6.00 13.37 -7.42
C HIS A 231 -6.58 13.93 -8.73
N MET A 232 -5.79 13.86 -9.81
CA MET A 232 -6.19 14.27 -11.16
C MET A 232 -6.17 13.09 -12.14
N PRO A 233 -7.02 12.07 -11.93
CA PRO A 233 -6.90 10.79 -12.64
C PRO A 233 -6.99 10.94 -14.16
N TRP A 234 -7.84 11.83 -14.67
CA TRP A 234 -7.99 12.02 -16.12
C TRP A 234 -6.83 12.80 -16.75
N ALA A 235 -6.25 13.76 -16.04
CA ALA A 235 -5.14 14.57 -16.57
C ALA A 235 -3.85 13.75 -16.69
N CYS A 236 -3.64 12.84 -15.74
CA CYS A 236 -2.43 12.01 -15.69
C CYS A 236 -2.58 10.64 -16.36
N ALA A 237 -3.79 10.24 -16.79
CA ALA A 237 -4.07 8.86 -17.22
C ALA A 237 -3.11 8.34 -18.31
N ALA A 238 -2.98 9.09 -19.42
CA ALA A 238 -2.11 8.69 -20.52
C ALA A 238 -0.64 8.59 -20.08
N ALA A 239 -0.15 9.59 -19.34
CA ALA A 239 1.21 9.60 -18.82
C ALA A 239 1.48 8.42 -17.88
N LEU A 240 0.51 8.07 -17.02
CA LEU A 240 0.62 6.92 -16.11
C LEU A 240 0.63 5.58 -16.86
N ASP A 241 -0.18 5.43 -17.92
CA ASP A 241 -0.20 4.22 -18.73
C ASP A 241 1.13 4.03 -19.48
N GLU A 242 1.67 5.08 -20.09
CA GLU A 242 2.98 5.06 -20.73
C GLU A 242 4.12 4.78 -19.73
N ALA A 243 4.06 5.38 -18.54
CA ALA A 243 5.02 5.11 -17.46
C ALA A 243 5.01 3.64 -17.04
N LYS A 244 3.82 3.04 -16.93
CA LYS A 244 3.63 1.63 -16.60
C LYS A 244 4.28 0.74 -17.64
N GLU A 245 4.02 0.99 -18.92
CA GLU A 245 4.61 0.24 -20.03
C GLU A 245 6.14 0.38 -20.06
N TRP A 246 6.65 1.60 -19.86
CA TRP A 246 8.09 1.85 -19.80
C TRP A 246 8.77 1.11 -18.66
N LEU A 247 8.20 1.13 -17.44
CA LEU A 247 8.73 0.40 -16.28
C LEU A 247 8.72 -1.11 -16.53
N LEU A 248 7.61 -1.66 -17.03
CA LEU A 248 7.47 -3.10 -17.29
C LEU A 248 8.42 -3.59 -18.40
N THR A 249 8.74 -2.72 -19.36
CA THR A 249 9.68 -3.04 -20.45
C THR A 249 11.14 -2.90 -20.01
N THR A 250 11.46 -1.85 -19.24
CA THR A 250 12.85 -1.49 -18.90
C THR A 250 13.38 -2.30 -17.71
N LEU A 251 12.56 -2.48 -16.67
CA LEU A 251 13.01 -3.08 -15.42
C LEU A 251 13.58 -4.49 -15.59
N PRO A 252 12.98 -5.42 -16.35
CA PRO A 252 13.51 -6.79 -16.48
C PRO A 252 14.99 -6.87 -16.86
N GLN A 253 15.50 -5.87 -17.59
CA GLN A 253 16.89 -5.81 -18.08
C GLN A 253 17.74 -4.78 -17.31
N ALA A 254 17.13 -3.86 -16.56
CA ALA A 254 17.84 -2.77 -15.92
C ALA A 254 18.58 -3.21 -14.65
N PRO A 255 19.80 -2.71 -14.39
CA PRO A 255 20.45 -2.90 -13.10
C PRO A 255 19.67 -2.16 -12.00
N LEU A 256 19.43 -2.83 -10.88
CA LEU A 256 18.77 -2.26 -9.69
C LEU A 256 19.79 -1.60 -8.75
N VAL A 257 20.72 -0.84 -9.34
CA VAL A 257 21.80 -0.19 -8.57
C VAL A 257 21.34 1.21 -8.16
N PRO A 258 21.54 1.60 -6.89
CA PRO A 258 21.25 2.94 -6.42
C PRO A 258 21.97 4.02 -7.24
N TRP A 259 21.30 5.14 -7.47
CA TRP A 259 21.89 6.30 -8.12
C TRP A 259 21.97 7.46 -7.14
N ILE A 260 23.13 8.13 -7.08
CA ILE A 260 23.33 9.26 -6.17
C ILE A 260 23.28 10.55 -6.99
N GLU A 261 22.25 11.34 -6.73
CA GLU A 261 22.14 12.69 -7.23
C GLU A 261 22.98 13.63 -6.37
N HIS A 262 23.75 14.49 -7.02
CA HIS A 262 24.57 15.49 -6.37
C HIS A 262 24.00 16.87 -6.63
N TYR A 263 23.51 17.52 -5.57
CA TYR A 263 23.08 18.90 -5.62
C TYR A 263 24.14 19.80 -4.98
N GLN A 264 24.58 20.80 -5.74
CA GLN A 264 25.56 21.78 -5.30
C GLN A 264 24.86 23.11 -5.00
N LEU A 265 25.08 23.63 -3.79
CA LEU A 265 24.48 24.89 -3.37
C LEU A 265 24.95 26.04 -4.27
N PRO A 266 24.02 26.93 -4.69
CA PRO A 266 24.39 28.17 -5.36
C PRO A 266 25.35 28.99 -4.49
N ALA A 267 26.32 29.67 -5.11
CA ALA A 267 27.33 30.45 -4.39
C ALA A 267 26.71 31.57 -3.52
N SER A 268 25.60 32.16 -3.99
CA SER A 268 24.81 33.16 -3.25
C SER A 268 24.30 32.59 -1.91
N ILE A 269 23.68 31.41 -1.93
CA ILE A 269 23.20 30.71 -0.74
C ILE A 269 24.36 30.27 0.14
N ALA A 270 25.38 29.64 -0.45
CA ALA A 270 26.55 29.15 0.27
C ALA A 270 27.24 30.26 1.07
N SER A 271 27.33 31.49 0.53
CA SER A 271 27.96 32.63 1.21
C SER A 271 27.30 33.04 2.52
N GLY A 272 25.99 32.79 2.66
CA GLY A 272 25.22 33.03 3.89
C GLY A 272 25.36 31.95 4.96
N LEU A 273 25.98 30.81 4.62
CA LEU A 273 26.17 29.69 5.53
C LEU A 273 27.51 29.77 6.28
N PRO A 274 27.67 29.04 7.40
CA PRO A 274 28.98 28.84 8.02
C PRO A 274 30.02 28.33 7.02
N ARG A 275 31.27 28.83 7.09
CA ARG A 275 32.35 28.51 6.12
C ARG A 275 32.55 27.02 5.86
N ARG A 276 32.36 26.17 6.87
CA ARG A 276 32.46 24.70 6.73
C ARG A 276 31.44 24.09 5.76
N LEU A 277 30.36 24.81 5.46
CA LEU A 277 29.28 24.39 4.57
C LEU A 277 29.33 25.06 3.18
N HIS A 278 30.27 25.97 2.93
CA HIS A 278 30.37 26.66 1.63
C HIS A 278 30.58 25.71 0.45
N SER A 279 31.26 24.59 0.68
CA SER A 279 31.48 23.51 -0.30
C SER A 279 30.57 22.30 -0.06
N ALA A 280 29.51 22.44 0.74
CA ALA A 280 28.62 21.33 1.02
C ALA A 280 27.92 20.86 -0.27
N ARG A 281 27.89 19.55 -0.45
CA ARG A 281 27.16 18.89 -1.53
C ARG A 281 26.08 18.03 -0.92
N LEU A 282 24.83 18.36 -1.25
CA LEU A 282 23.70 17.53 -0.88
C LEU A 282 23.71 16.29 -1.77
N ARG A 283 23.49 15.14 -1.16
CA ARG A 283 23.38 13.86 -1.84
C ARG A 283 21.99 13.30 -1.62
N TRP A 284 21.35 12.89 -2.69
CA TRP A 284 20.06 12.19 -2.67
C TRP A 284 20.25 10.83 -3.32
N THR A 285 19.99 9.78 -2.55
CA THR A 285 20.15 8.41 -3.04
C THR A 285 18.79 7.91 -3.53
N HIS A 286 18.76 7.53 -4.79
CA HIS A 286 17.58 7.01 -5.48
C HIS A 286 17.64 5.49 -5.51
N LEU A 287 16.59 4.85 -5.00
CA LEU A 287 16.49 3.41 -4.83
C LEU A 287 15.52 2.82 -5.88
N PRO A 288 16.03 2.34 -7.04
CA PRO A 288 15.16 1.99 -8.16
C PRO A 288 14.24 0.81 -7.86
N ALA A 289 14.66 -0.16 -7.04
CA ALA A 289 13.85 -1.35 -6.79
C ALA A 289 12.61 -1.02 -5.92
N GLU A 290 12.85 -0.35 -4.80
CA GLU A 290 11.86 0.13 -3.83
C GLU A 290 10.83 1.02 -4.52
N ARG A 291 11.32 2.04 -5.25
CA ARG A 291 10.46 3.00 -5.95
C ARG A 291 9.63 2.35 -7.05
N SER A 292 10.24 1.48 -7.85
CA SER A 292 9.52 0.77 -8.92
C SER A 292 8.48 -0.18 -8.37
N LEU A 293 8.75 -0.85 -7.25
CA LEU A 293 7.79 -1.75 -6.63
C LEU A 293 6.56 -0.96 -6.18
N ILE A 294 6.76 0.18 -5.52
CA ILE A 294 5.65 1.03 -5.08
C ILE A 294 4.86 1.58 -6.26
N ALA A 295 5.54 2.07 -7.30
CA ALA A 295 4.90 2.61 -8.49
C ALA A 295 4.07 1.54 -9.24
N LEU A 296 4.63 0.36 -9.49
CA LEU A 296 3.93 -0.72 -10.19
C LEU A 296 2.70 -1.22 -9.41
N LEU A 297 2.83 -1.37 -8.09
CA LEU A 297 1.69 -1.73 -7.23
C LEU A 297 0.62 -0.63 -7.25
N GLY A 298 1.03 0.64 -7.19
CA GLY A 298 0.14 1.79 -7.33
C GLY A 298 -0.58 1.82 -8.68
N LEU A 299 0.07 1.39 -9.76
CA LEU A 299 -0.49 1.27 -11.12
C LEU A 299 -1.33 -0.01 -11.32
N GLY A 300 -1.58 -0.77 -10.26
CA GLY A 300 -2.39 -1.97 -10.27
C GLY A 300 -1.76 -3.13 -11.05
N VAL A 301 -0.42 -3.18 -11.15
CA VAL A 301 0.28 -4.34 -11.69
C VAL A 301 0.09 -5.53 -10.74
N ASP A 302 -0.16 -6.70 -11.31
CA ASP A 302 -0.38 -7.92 -10.55
C ASP A 302 0.84 -8.28 -9.68
N VAL A 303 0.59 -8.70 -8.44
CA VAL A 303 1.65 -9.04 -7.48
C VAL A 303 2.49 -10.24 -7.92
N HIS A 304 1.95 -11.10 -8.78
CA HIS A 304 2.65 -12.26 -9.33
C HIS A 304 3.35 -11.93 -10.66
N HIS A 305 3.31 -10.68 -11.13
CA HIS A 305 4.02 -10.27 -12.34
C HIS A 305 5.54 -10.50 -12.16
N PRO A 306 6.26 -11.07 -13.16
CA PRO A 306 7.68 -11.39 -13.02
C PRO A 306 8.57 -10.21 -12.61
N THR A 307 8.27 -9.01 -13.13
CA THR A 307 8.95 -7.78 -12.72
C THR A 307 8.76 -7.47 -11.24
N VAL A 308 7.52 -7.57 -10.73
CA VAL A 308 7.23 -7.34 -9.30
C VAL A 308 7.97 -8.34 -8.43
N ARG A 309 7.94 -9.64 -8.82
CA ARG A 309 8.67 -10.71 -8.13
C ARG A 309 10.18 -10.39 -8.03
N ARG A 310 10.79 -10.00 -9.14
CA ARG A 310 12.21 -9.64 -9.18
C ARG A 310 12.57 -8.52 -8.22
N LEU A 311 11.70 -7.52 -8.06
CA LEU A 311 11.93 -6.40 -7.13
C LEU A 311 11.84 -6.84 -5.66
N VAL A 312 10.87 -7.71 -5.34
CA VAL A 312 10.74 -8.29 -4.00
C VAL A 312 11.93 -9.20 -3.67
N ASP A 313 12.36 -10.03 -4.63
CA ASP A 313 13.51 -10.92 -4.46
C ASP A 313 14.82 -10.12 -4.27
N ASP A 314 14.99 -8.99 -4.98
CA ASP A 314 16.11 -8.05 -4.78
C ASP A 314 16.13 -7.47 -3.36
N LEU A 315 14.96 -7.03 -2.86
CA LEU A 315 14.82 -6.51 -1.50
C LEU A 315 15.12 -7.57 -0.44
N ALA A 316 14.62 -8.78 -0.62
CA ALA A 316 14.89 -9.89 0.29
C ALA A 316 16.39 -10.25 0.32
N GLN A 317 17.07 -10.22 -0.83
CA GLN A 317 18.51 -10.51 -0.90
C GLN A 317 19.38 -9.43 -0.23
N ARG A 318 18.92 -8.18 -0.20
CA ARG A 318 19.61 -7.06 0.46
C ARG A 318 19.30 -6.93 1.95
N HIS A 319 18.33 -7.70 2.45
CA HIS A 319 18.02 -7.75 3.86
C HIS A 319 19.12 -8.55 4.59
N GLU A 320 19.83 -7.88 5.50
CA GLU A 320 20.86 -8.49 6.32
C GLU A 320 20.43 -8.51 7.78
N LYS A 321 20.65 -9.67 8.39
CA LYS A 321 20.34 -9.90 9.78
C LYS A 321 21.04 -8.83 10.66
N GLU A 322 20.30 -8.21 11.57
CA GLU A 322 20.82 -7.16 12.47
C GLU A 322 21.30 -5.85 11.81
N LEU A 323 21.08 -5.64 10.50
CA LEU A 323 21.44 -4.39 9.80
C LEU A 323 20.33 -3.85 8.87
N CYS A 324 19.14 -4.47 8.86
CA CYS A 324 18.04 -4.15 7.93
C CYS A 324 18.48 -4.26 6.45
N TRP A 325 18.12 -3.29 5.60
CA TRP A 325 18.44 -3.31 4.17
C TRP A 325 19.71 -2.55 3.83
N GLN A 326 20.69 -3.26 3.27
CA GLN A 326 21.90 -2.66 2.73
C GLN A 326 21.64 -2.02 1.36
N VAL A 327 22.35 -0.93 1.10
CA VAL A 327 22.27 -0.18 -0.17
C VAL A 327 23.57 -0.36 -0.95
N PRO A 328 23.56 -1.02 -2.12
CA PRO A 328 24.76 -1.22 -2.91
C PRO A 328 25.47 0.10 -3.23
N GLY A 329 26.79 0.15 -3.00
CA GLY A 329 27.60 1.34 -3.26
C GLY A 329 27.54 2.44 -2.19
N VAL A 330 26.76 2.23 -1.12
CA VAL A 330 26.78 3.05 0.10
C VAL A 330 27.58 2.28 1.16
N PRO A 331 28.35 2.96 2.06
CA PRO A 331 29.00 2.28 3.18
C PRO A 331 28.01 1.40 3.96
N ALA A 332 28.51 0.36 4.64
CA ALA A 332 27.70 -0.56 5.45
C ALA A 332 27.15 0.15 6.71
N VAL A 333 26.19 1.05 6.47
CA VAL A 333 25.48 1.84 7.46
C VAL A 333 23.98 1.75 7.18
N SER A 334 23.21 1.58 8.23
CA SER A 334 21.76 1.50 8.21
C SER A 334 21.17 2.88 8.04
N ALA A 335 21.00 3.29 6.79
CA ALA A 335 20.37 4.54 6.45
C ALA A 335 18.86 4.51 6.74
N SER A 336 18.38 5.43 7.58
CA SER A 336 16.94 5.56 7.91
C SER A 336 16.06 5.71 6.67
N TRP A 337 16.52 6.46 5.66
CA TRP A 337 15.81 6.63 4.39
C TRP A 337 15.74 5.31 3.59
N ALA A 338 16.77 4.46 3.60
CA ALA A 338 16.72 3.18 2.91
C ALA A 338 15.74 2.21 3.59
N VAL A 339 15.71 2.23 4.91
CA VAL A 339 14.77 1.46 5.72
C VAL A 339 13.33 1.89 5.43
N LEU A 340 13.05 3.20 5.41
CA LEU A 340 11.71 3.72 5.04
C LEU A 340 11.25 3.21 3.69
N GLU A 341 12.14 3.28 2.70
CA GLU A 341 11.88 2.93 1.33
C GLU A 341 11.55 1.45 1.18
N ALA A 342 12.35 0.57 1.79
CA ALA A 342 12.11 -0.87 1.80
C ALA A 342 10.85 -1.25 2.58
N VAL A 343 10.67 -0.72 3.79
CA VAL A 343 9.48 -0.97 4.63
C VAL A 343 8.21 -0.53 3.90
N ASN A 344 8.20 0.65 3.28
CA ASN A 344 7.04 1.13 2.54
C ASN A 344 6.75 0.25 1.31
N ALA A 345 7.77 -0.17 0.57
CA ALA A 345 7.61 -1.02 -0.60
C ALA A 345 7.07 -2.41 -0.24
N LEU A 346 7.68 -3.07 0.76
CA LEU A 346 7.30 -4.40 1.21
C LEU A 346 5.94 -4.43 1.91
N SER A 347 5.61 -3.41 2.70
CA SER A 347 4.29 -3.34 3.34
C SER A 347 3.17 -3.16 2.30
N ARG A 348 3.39 -2.35 1.26
CA ARG A 348 2.44 -2.24 0.14
C ARG A 348 2.31 -3.55 -0.64
N TYR A 349 3.42 -4.27 -0.80
CA TYR A 349 3.41 -5.58 -1.42
C TYR A 349 2.56 -6.56 -0.59
N LEU A 350 2.73 -6.60 0.73
CA LEU A 350 1.90 -7.40 1.63
C LEU A 350 0.42 -7.03 1.50
N ASP A 351 0.07 -5.74 1.60
CA ASP A 351 -1.31 -5.25 1.42
C ASP A 351 -1.91 -5.75 0.08
N ALA A 352 -1.12 -5.70 -1.00
CA ALA A 352 -1.53 -6.13 -2.33
C ALA A 352 -1.63 -7.66 -2.46
N VAL A 353 -0.74 -8.42 -1.82
CA VAL A 353 -0.76 -9.89 -1.78
C VAL A 353 -1.97 -10.39 -0.99
N GLU A 354 -2.28 -9.79 0.15
CA GLU A 354 -3.48 -10.09 0.94
C GLU A 354 -4.75 -9.80 0.15
N ALA A 355 -4.80 -8.66 -0.55
CA ALA A 355 -5.90 -8.34 -1.45
C ALA A 355 -6.02 -9.36 -2.61
N SER A 356 -4.89 -9.84 -3.15
CA SER A 356 -4.85 -10.88 -4.19
C SER A 356 -5.33 -12.24 -3.65
N ARG A 357 -4.99 -12.58 -2.40
CA ARG A 357 -5.49 -13.78 -1.70
C ARG A 357 -7.01 -13.81 -1.71
N TRP A 358 -7.64 -12.71 -1.33
CA TRP A 358 -9.09 -12.61 -1.31
C TRP A 358 -9.70 -12.70 -2.71
N ARG A 359 -9.12 -12.02 -3.70
CA ARG A 359 -9.57 -12.13 -5.11
C ARG A 359 -9.49 -13.56 -5.62
N THR A 360 -8.40 -14.26 -5.32
CA THR A 360 -8.20 -15.67 -5.73
C THR A 360 -9.28 -16.56 -5.12
N VAL A 361 -9.53 -16.41 -3.80
CA VAL A 361 -10.62 -17.12 -3.12
C VAL A 361 -11.97 -16.80 -3.76
N CYS A 362 -12.29 -15.52 -3.98
CA CYS A 362 -13.55 -15.11 -4.60
C CYS A 362 -13.71 -15.64 -6.03
N GLN A 363 -12.67 -15.60 -6.86
CA GLN A 363 -12.72 -16.11 -8.23
C GLN A 363 -12.97 -17.62 -8.25
N VAL A 364 -12.25 -18.37 -7.42
CA VAL A 364 -12.43 -19.82 -7.33
C VAL A 364 -13.84 -20.18 -6.85
N LEU A 365 -14.35 -19.49 -5.83
CA LEU A 365 -15.74 -19.65 -5.37
C LEU A 365 -16.76 -19.30 -6.46
N THR A 366 -16.54 -18.19 -7.18
CA THR A 366 -17.44 -17.75 -8.25
C THR A 366 -17.51 -18.77 -9.39
N VAL A 367 -16.37 -19.29 -9.84
CA VAL A 367 -16.32 -20.23 -10.96
C VAL A 367 -16.78 -21.64 -10.57
N SER A 368 -16.51 -22.06 -9.32
CA SER A 368 -16.69 -23.46 -8.92
C SER A 368 -17.94 -23.73 -8.08
N VAL A 369 -18.42 -22.74 -7.33
CA VAL A 369 -19.54 -22.90 -6.38
C VAL A 369 -20.83 -22.30 -6.92
N VAL A 370 -20.77 -21.13 -7.58
CA VAL A 370 -21.99 -20.45 -8.09
C VAL A 370 -22.78 -21.31 -9.10
N PRO A 371 -22.16 -21.99 -10.08
CA PRO A 371 -22.91 -22.87 -10.98
C PRO A 371 -23.59 -24.03 -10.24
N ARG A 372 -22.93 -24.57 -9.21
CA ARG A 372 -23.49 -25.67 -8.39
C ARG A 372 -24.67 -25.19 -7.53
N ILE A 373 -24.63 -23.97 -7.03
CA ILE A 373 -25.78 -23.35 -6.34
C ILE A 373 -26.95 -23.21 -7.30
N ALA A 374 -26.71 -22.67 -8.51
CA ALA A 374 -27.77 -22.52 -9.51
C ALA A 374 -28.36 -23.88 -9.96
N GLU A 375 -27.53 -24.93 -10.08
CA GLU A 375 -27.98 -26.30 -10.34
C GLU A 375 -28.82 -26.87 -9.18
N LEU A 376 -28.42 -26.61 -7.94
CA LEU A 376 -29.17 -27.02 -6.75
C LEU A 376 -30.50 -26.29 -6.64
N GLU A 377 -30.55 -24.98 -6.90
CA GLU A 377 -31.78 -24.19 -6.94
C GLU A 377 -32.73 -24.71 -8.01
N LYS A 378 -32.21 -25.01 -9.21
CA LYS A 378 -33.01 -25.61 -10.29
C LYS A 378 -33.54 -27.00 -9.92
N ALA A 379 -32.70 -27.84 -9.32
CA ALA A 379 -33.10 -29.16 -8.84
C ALA A 379 -34.14 -29.07 -7.72
N GLN A 380 -34.01 -28.11 -6.81
CA GLN A 380 -34.96 -27.83 -5.75
C GLN A 380 -36.31 -27.38 -6.30
N GLU A 381 -36.32 -26.49 -7.29
CA GLU A 381 -37.55 -26.02 -7.94
C GLU A 381 -38.23 -27.14 -8.74
N GLU A 382 -37.47 -27.97 -9.47
CA GLU A 382 -38.03 -29.13 -10.17
C GLU A 382 -38.64 -30.15 -9.19
N LEU A 383 -37.98 -30.37 -8.05
CA LEU A 383 -38.49 -31.25 -7.02
C LEU A 383 -39.74 -30.68 -6.33
N ARG A 384 -39.79 -29.36 -6.13
CA ARG A 384 -40.97 -28.65 -5.61
C ARG A 384 -42.15 -28.80 -6.57
N LEU A 385 -41.96 -28.54 -7.85
CA LEU A 385 -43.01 -28.72 -8.88
C LEU A 385 -43.53 -30.16 -8.94
N ARG A 386 -42.63 -31.16 -8.85
CA ARG A 386 -43.04 -32.58 -8.77
C ARG A 386 -43.80 -32.89 -7.49
N THR A 387 -43.41 -32.28 -6.37
CA THR A 387 -44.08 -32.44 -5.07
C THR A 387 -45.47 -31.80 -5.08
N ASP A 388 -45.62 -30.63 -5.70
CA ASP A 388 -46.90 -29.93 -5.85
C ASP A 388 -47.83 -30.68 -6.82
N ALA A 389 -47.30 -31.25 -7.91
CA ALA A 389 -48.06 -32.14 -8.80
C ALA A 389 -48.56 -33.42 -8.10
N LEU A 390 -47.80 -33.87 -7.10
CA LEU A 390 -48.15 -34.98 -6.21
C LEU A 390 -49.15 -34.54 -5.11
N ALA A 391 -49.35 -33.25 -4.86
CA ALA A 391 -50.17 -32.74 -3.75
C ALA A 391 -51.69 -32.95 -3.90
N THR A 392 -52.18 -33.54 -5.00
CA THR A 392 -53.57 -33.99 -5.12
C THR A 392 -53.73 -35.37 -4.44
N PRO A 393 -54.34 -35.48 -3.26
CA PRO A 393 -54.41 -36.75 -2.54
C PRO A 393 -55.38 -37.70 -3.27
N PRO A 394 -55.03 -38.98 -3.52
CA PRO A 394 -56.01 -39.94 -4.00
C PRO A 394 -57.16 -40.07 -2.99
N ALA A 395 -58.39 -40.01 -3.50
CA ALA A 395 -59.60 -40.09 -2.70
C ALA A 395 -59.65 -41.44 -1.98
N ASP A 396 -59.63 -41.34 -0.65
CA ASP A 396 -59.71 -42.37 0.37
C ASP A 396 -58.57 -43.40 0.49
N LYS A 397 -58.11 -43.54 1.74
CA LYS A 397 -57.09 -44.46 2.31
C LYS A 397 -55.59 -44.13 2.14
N GLY A 398 -55.18 -43.18 1.28
CA GLY A 398 -53.76 -42.85 1.08
C GLY A 398 -53.13 -41.81 2.03
N ARG A 399 -53.93 -40.93 2.66
CA ARG A 399 -53.45 -39.71 3.36
C ARG A 399 -52.41 -39.93 4.48
N ARG A 400 -52.47 -41.06 5.20
CA ARG A 400 -51.55 -41.34 6.32
C ARG A 400 -50.17 -41.79 5.83
N ALA A 401 -50.11 -42.63 4.80
CA ALA A 401 -48.87 -43.05 4.15
C ALA A 401 -48.22 -41.90 3.34
N TRP A 402 -49.05 -41.01 2.78
CA TRP A 402 -48.60 -39.81 2.07
C TRP A 402 -47.84 -38.82 2.96
N LYS A 403 -48.31 -38.58 4.21
CA LYS A 403 -47.61 -37.73 5.17
C LYS A 403 -46.25 -38.30 5.61
N THR A 404 -46.10 -39.62 5.65
CA THR A 404 -44.84 -40.30 6.05
C THR A 404 -43.79 -40.32 4.93
N LEU A 405 -44.19 -40.22 3.66
CA LEU A 405 -43.28 -40.30 2.51
C LEU A 405 -42.67 -38.95 2.10
N LEU A 406 -43.40 -37.85 2.30
CA LEU A 406 -42.97 -36.51 1.87
C LEU A 406 -42.18 -35.72 2.92
N SER A 407 -42.42 -35.96 4.21
CA SER A 407 -41.72 -35.24 5.28
C SER A 407 -40.21 -35.50 5.36
N PRO A 408 -39.68 -36.72 5.12
CA PRO A 408 -38.24 -36.98 5.26
C PRO A 408 -37.42 -36.39 4.09
N ARG A 409 -38.01 -36.34 2.88
CA ARG A 409 -37.32 -35.87 1.67
C ARG A 409 -37.19 -34.35 1.63
N VAL A 410 -38.24 -33.63 2.04
CA VAL A 410 -38.19 -32.16 2.19
C VAL A 410 -37.21 -31.77 3.32
N LEU A 411 -37.24 -32.50 4.43
CA LEU A 411 -36.29 -32.30 5.53
C LEU A 411 -34.83 -32.57 5.11
N ALA A 412 -34.59 -33.60 4.28
CA ALA A 412 -33.25 -33.90 3.76
C ALA A 412 -32.70 -32.77 2.87
N ILE A 413 -33.56 -32.11 2.09
CA ILE A 413 -33.18 -30.99 1.22
C ILE A 413 -32.86 -29.74 2.05
N GLU A 414 -33.71 -29.42 3.03
CA GLU A 414 -33.46 -28.31 3.96
C GLU A 414 -32.16 -28.54 4.75
N LEU A 415 -31.91 -29.76 5.23
CA LEU A 415 -30.68 -30.12 5.92
C LEU A 415 -29.44 -30.07 5.01
N THR A 416 -29.57 -30.41 3.72
CA THR A 416 -28.47 -30.33 2.76
C THR A 416 -28.13 -28.88 2.41
N ALA A 417 -29.13 -28.02 2.24
CA ALA A 417 -28.92 -26.59 2.02
C ALA A 417 -28.29 -25.90 3.25
N VAL A 418 -28.73 -26.25 4.46
CA VAL A 418 -28.12 -25.77 5.71
C VAL A 418 -26.70 -26.31 5.90
N ALA A 419 -26.43 -27.57 5.54
CA ALA A 419 -25.10 -28.15 5.60
C ALA A 419 -24.12 -27.51 4.59
N LEU A 420 -24.59 -27.20 3.38
CA LEU A 420 -23.79 -26.52 2.36
C LEU A 420 -23.54 -25.04 2.73
N GLY A 421 -24.56 -24.33 3.24
CA GLY A 421 -24.40 -22.97 3.74
C GLY A 421 -23.48 -22.90 4.97
N GLY A 422 -23.64 -23.84 5.91
CA GLY A 422 -22.78 -23.97 7.08
C GLY A 422 -21.35 -24.36 6.74
N GLY A 423 -21.16 -25.24 5.74
CA GLY A 423 -19.85 -25.60 5.21
C GLY A 423 -19.16 -24.41 4.54
N LEU A 424 -19.89 -23.61 3.76
CA LEU A 424 -19.37 -22.39 3.13
C LEU A 424 -18.93 -21.36 4.19
N VAL A 425 -19.76 -21.13 5.23
CA VAL A 425 -19.46 -20.20 6.33
C VAL A 425 -18.30 -20.70 7.19
N ALA A 426 -18.22 -22.00 7.47
CA ALA A 426 -17.09 -22.59 8.23
C ALA A 426 -15.78 -22.49 7.44
N THR A 427 -15.81 -22.72 6.13
CA THR A 427 -14.64 -22.60 5.25
C THR A 427 -14.18 -21.15 5.08
N LEU A 428 -15.13 -20.20 5.04
CA LEU A 428 -14.82 -18.77 5.05
C LEU A 428 -14.30 -18.30 6.42
N GLY A 429 -14.79 -18.87 7.51
CA GLY A 429 -14.35 -18.56 8.89
C GLY A 429 -12.96 -19.10 9.22
N THR A 430 -12.57 -20.27 8.70
CA THR A 430 -11.22 -20.82 8.89
C THR A 430 -10.15 -20.12 8.05
N VAL A 431 -10.53 -19.47 6.94
CA VAL A 431 -9.60 -18.82 6.01
C VAL A 431 -9.42 -17.31 6.30
N SER A 432 -10.41 -16.63 6.89
CA SER A 432 -10.42 -15.16 6.98
C SER A 432 -9.77 -14.55 8.23
N GLY A 433 -9.60 -15.27 9.34
CA GLY A 433 -9.00 -14.73 10.57
C GLY A 433 -9.67 -13.48 11.18
N ALA A 434 -10.79 -13.02 10.60
CA ALA A 434 -11.53 -11.82 10.99
C ALA A 434 -12.67 -12.17 11.94
N ASP A 435 -13.11 -11.17 12.73
CA ASP A 435 -14.15 -11.27 13.76
C ASP A 435 -15.35 -12.13 13.31
N THR A 436 -15.37 -13.34 13.85
CA THR A 436 -16.25 -14.44 13.52
C THR A 436 -17.72 -14.12 13.79
N GLU A 437 -18.03 -13.15 14.64
CA GLU A 437 -19.41 -12.85 15.02
C GLU A 437 -20.25 -12.22 13.90
N ALA A 438 -19.70 -11.31 13.08
CA ALA A 438 -20.51 -10.59 12.07
C ALA A 438 -20.89 -11.47 10.86
N LEU A 439 -19.96 -12.32 10.40
CA LEU A 439 -20.20 -13.29 9.33
C LEU A 439 -21.07 -14.46 9.79
N VAL A 440 -20.91 -14.91 11.05
CA VAL A 440 -21.79 -15.91 11.66
C VAL A 440 -23.19 -15.35 11.90
N LEU A 441 -23.34 -14.08 12.32
CA LEU A 441 -24.66 -13.44 12.46
C LEU A 441 -25.36 -13.22 11.12
N ALA A 442 -24.63 -12.83 10.07
CA ALA A 442 -25.19 -12.70 8.72
C ALA A 442 -25.59 -14.07 8.13
N GLY A 443 -24.77 -15.12 8.32
CA GLY A 443 -25.09 -16.49 7.92
C GLY A 443 -26.22 -17.11 8.74
N ALA A 444 -26.26 -16.88 10.05
CA ALA A 444 -27.32 -17.34 10.95
C ALA A 444 -28.65 -16.64 10.68
N ALA A 445 -28.65 -15.36 10.28
CA ALA A 445 -29.85 -14.65 9.85
C ALA A 445 -30.48 -15.31 8.61
N TRP A 446 -29.67 -15.83 7.67
CA TRP A 446 -30.15 -16.60 6.52
C TRP A 446 -30.67 -18.00 6.91
N ILE A 447 -30.00 -18.68 7.83
CA ILE A 447 -30.39 -20.01 8.33
C ILE A 447 -31.70 -19.96 9.15
N VAL A 448 -32.00 -18.83 9.82
CA VAL A 448 -33.22 -18.65 10.63
C VAL A 448 -34.37 -18.04 9.83
N ALA A 449 -34.11 -17.21 8.83
CA ALA A 449 -35.15 -16.58 8.01
C ALA A 449 -35.92 -17.59 7.13
N ILE A 450 -35.24 -18.62 6.61
CA ILE A 450 -35.82 -19.60 5.69
C ILE A 450 -36.88 -20.50 6.39
N PRO A 451 -36.61 -21.09 7.58
CA PRO A 451 -37.62 -21.84 8.32
C PRO A 451 -38.81 -20.98 8.79
N LEU A 452 -38.60 -19.71 9.15
CA LEU A 452 -39.66 -18.81 9.60
C LEU A 452 -40.59 -18.40 8.45
N PHE A 453 -40.04 -18.16 7.26
CA PHE A 453 -40.82 -17.83 6.05
C PHE A 453 -41.66 -19.04 5.59
N VAL A 454 -41.13 -20.26 5.71
CA VAL A 454 -41.83 -21.51 5.38
C VAL A 454 -42.88 -21.88 6.45
N MET A 455 -42.63 -21.60 7.74
CA MET A 455 -43.65 -21.77 8.78
C MET A 455 -44.81 -20.76 8.67
N ALA A 456 -44.53 -19.52 8.26
CA ALA A 456 -45.55 -18.51 8.00
C ALA A 456 -46.44 -18.90 6.81
N ALA A 457 -45.87 -19.49 5.76
CA ALA A 457 -46.60 -20.00 4.60
C ALA A 457 -47.46 -21.25 4.88
N ARG A 458 -47.24 -21.97 6.00
CA ARG A 458 -48.03 -23.16 6.40
C ARG A 458 -49.22 -22.84 7.31
N ARG A 459 -49.39 -21.59 7.77
CA ARG A 459 -50.50 -21.14 8.64
C ARG A 459 -51.58 -20.32 7.92
N GLY A 460 -51.47 -20.13 6.61
CA GLY A 460 -52.46 -19.46 5.75
C GLY A 460 -53.43 -20.43 5.10
#